data_AF-A0A5J9UDT8-F1
#
_entry.id   AF-A0A5J9UDT8-F1
#
_cell.length_a   1.000
_cell.length_b   1.000
_cell.length_c   1.000
_cell.angle_alpha   90.00
_cell.angle_beta   90.00
_cell.angle_gamma   90.00
#
_symmetry.space_group_name_H-M   'P 1'
#
loop_
_entity.id
_entity.type
_entity.pdbx_description
1 polymer ?
#
loop_
_entity_poly.entity_id
_entity_poly.type
_entity_poly.pdbx_seq_one_letter_code
_entity_poly.pdbx_strand_id
1 'polypeptide(L)'
;LVDTKAQRVLYAEASKDIVDFLFSLLTLPVGTVVKILSKDSMAGSIGNLYGSVEKLDATYVSSADAKNALLAPAGGYEGGKLLELPQAATSAELYRCRAFRYEDCHKNVTKAIGTPCPSCKAKMDVVTNLVGPSVAVSGGEAAAAMSALAGTGFVQGVVTYTVMDDLTVAPMSTISGITLLNTFGITDIGTLQEKTVQLGYAEGLEILRVALQSKNVLSEVFLGKKKQKV
;
A
#
# COMPACT_ATOMS: atom_id res chain seq x y z
N LEU A 1 0.03 14.69 16.31
CA LEU A 1 0.39 15.27 17.62
C LEU A 1 1.91 15.38 17.75
N VAL A 2 2.40 16.57 18.09
CA VAL A 2 3.85 16.90 18.15
C VAL A 2 4.21 17.35 19.56
N ASP A 3 5.32 16.85 20.09
CA ASP A 3 5.97 17.42 21.27
C ASP A 3 6.91 18.55 20.81
N THR A 4 6.55 19.79 21.15
CA THR A 4 7.31 20.97 20.74
C THR A 4 8.60 21.16 21.52
N LYS A 5 8.71 20.61 22.76
CA LYS A 5 9.96 20.67 23.53
C LYS A 5 11.00 19.72 22.93
N ALA A 6 10.58 18.49 22.60
CA ALA A 6 11.46 17.50 21.99
C ALA A 6 11.60 17.62 20.46
N GLN A 7 10.81 18.50 19.81
CA GLN A 7 10.71 18.62 18.35
C GLN A 7 10.47 17.27 17.66
N ARG A 8 9.51 16.50 18.20
CA ARG A 8 9.23 15.12 17.78
C ARG A 8 7.75 14.88 17.57
N VAL A 9 7.40 14.15 16.52
CA VAL A 9 6.04 13.62 16.30
C VAL A 9 5.81 12.45 17.26
N LEU A 10 4.74 12.49 18.06
CA LEU A 10 4.38 11.37 18.95
C LEU A 10 3.57 10.33 18.18
N TYR A 11 2.54 10.78 17.48
CA TYR A 11 1.76 9.99 16.53
C TYR A 11 0.98 10.91 15.59
N ALA A 12 0.55 10.38 14.46
CA ALA A 12 -0.37 10.98 13.52
C ALA A 12 -1.65 10.15 13.45
N GLU A 13 -2.79 10.83 13.29
CA GLU A 13 -4.05 10.18 12.94
C GLU A 13 -4.13 10.15 11.40
N ALA A 14 -4.40 8.97 10.86
CA ALA A 14 -4.36 8.71 9.42
C ALA A 14 -5.64 8.02 8.97
N SER A 15 -6.15 8.46 7.82
CA SER A 15 -7.24 7.77 7.12
C SER A 15 -6.73 6.48 6.47
N LYS A 16 -7.67 5.63 6.05
CA LYS A 16 -7.39 4.43 5.26
C LYS A 16 -6.45 4.70 4.10
N ASP A 17 -6.66 5.75 3.30
CA ASP A 17 -5.86 6.00 2.08
C ASP A 17 -4.37 6.21 2.39
N ILE A 18 -4.09 6.89 3.50
CA ILE A 18 -2.72 7.13 3.96
C ILE A 18 -2.09 5.82 4.45
N VAL A 19 -2.82 5.01 5.20
CA VAL A 19 -2.33 3.71 5.68
C VAL A 19 -2.13 2.73 4.54
N ASP A 20 -3.05 2.69 3.58
CA ASP A 20 -2.95 1.89 2.38
C ASP A 20 -1.71 2.28 1.57
N PHE A 21 -1.43 3.59 1.46
CA PHE A 21 -0.18 4.06 0.87
C PHE A 21 1.05 3.55 1.64
N LEU A 22 1.08 3.68 2.97
CA LEU A 22 2.22 3.21 3.77
C LEU A 22 2.44 1.70 3.64
N PHE A 23 1.37 0.91 3.65
CA PHE A 23 1.44 -0.54 3.44
C PHE A 23 1.80 -0.90 2.00
N SER A 24 1.39 -0.11 1.01
CA SER A 24 1.79 -0.33 -0.39
C SER A 24 3.32 -0.31 -0.58
N LEU A 25 4.08 0.35 0.29
CA LEU A 25 5.54 0.33 0.25
C LEU A 25 6.12 -1.10 0.43
N LEU A 26 5.40 -1.98 1.13
CA LEU A 26 5.77 -3.39 1.30
C LEU A 26 5.50 -4.25 0.04
N THR A 27 4.69 -3.75 -0.90
CA THR A 27 4.48 -4.43 -2.19
C THR A 27 5.66 -4.23 -3.14
N LEU A 28 6.51 -3.24 -2.88
CA LEU A 28 7.78 -3.06 -3.57
C LEU A 28 8.74 -4.21 -3.22
N PRO A 29 9.80 -4.45 -4.02
CA PRO A 29 10.84 -5.42 -3.67
C PRO A 29 11.46 -5.22 -2.29
N VAL A 30 11.31 -4.02 -1.70
CA VAL A 30 11.68 -3.71 -0.32
C VAL A 30 10.96 -4.61 0.69
N GLY A 31 9.68 -4.96 0.50
CA GLY A 31 8.98 -5.89 1.39
C GLY A 31 9.57 -7.30 1.33
N THR A 32 10.04 -7.75 0.16
CA THR A 32 10.80 -9.00 0.03
C THR A 32 12.11 -8.94 0.82
N VAL A 33 12.82 -7.80 0.76
CA VAL A 33 14.06 -7.58 1.53
C VAL A 33 13.79 -7.65 3.03
N VAL A 34 12.72 -7.01 3.53
CA VAL A 34 12.33 -7.06 4.95
C VAL A 34 12.02 -8.48 5.40
N LYS A 35 11.34 -9.27 4.55
CA LYS A 35 11.06 -10.69 4.83
C LYS A 35 12.35 -11.52 4.93
N ILE A 36 13.32 -11.28 4.05
CA ILE A 36 14.60 -12.04 4.03
C ILE A 36 15.48 -11.65 5.22
N LEU A 37 15.62 -10.34 5.48
CA LEU A 37 16.45 -9.83 6.56
C LEU A 37 15.80 -10.00 7.94
N SER A 38 14.48 -10.17 8.00
CA SER A 38 13.64 -10.04 9.20
C SER A 38 13.50 -8.59 9.67
N LYS A 39 12.34 -8.24 10.23
CA LYS A 39 11.99 -6.87 10.64
C LYS A 39 12.98 -6.22 11.62
N ASP A 40 13.61 -7.01 12.48
CA ASP A 40 14.51 -6.52 13.54
C ASP A 40 15.93 -6.19 13.03
N SER A 41 16.32 -6.75 11.89
CA SER A 41 17.63 -6.47 11.28
C SER A 41 17.56 -5.41 10.17
N MET A 42 16.33 -5.02 9.76
CA MET A 42 16.14 -4.03 8.73
C MET A 42 16.51 -2.63 9.23
N ALA A 43 17.26 -1.89 8.43
CA ALA A 43 17.57 -0.49 8.72
C ALA A 43 16.31 0.39 8.57
N GLY A 44 16.16 1.35 9.47
CA GLY A 44 15.04 2.30 9.47
C GLY A 44 13.73 1.75 10.05
N SER A 45 12.63 2.11 9.40
CA SER A 45 11.24 1.95 9.87
C SER A 45 10.38 1.01 9.01
N ILE A 46 10.84 0.57 7.83
CA ILE A 46 10.03 -0.34 6.99
C ILE A 46 9.75 -1.68 7.69
N GLY A 47 10.68 -2.16 8.54
CA GLY A 47 10.45 -3.33 9.38
C GLY A 47 9.25 -3.17 10.33
N ASN A 48 9.01 -1.97 10.83
CA ASN A 48 7.87 -1.67 11.71
C ASN A 48 6.54 -1.71 10.96
N LEU A 49 6.50 -1.24 9.70
CA LEU A 49 5.32 -1.38 8.84
C LEU A 49 4.97 -2.86 8.64
N TYR A 50 5.96 -3.70 8.32
CA TYR A 50 5.77 -5.14 8.19
C TYR A 50 5.26 -5.77 9.49
N GLY A 51 5.89 -5.44 10.62
CA GLY A 51 5.46 -5.91 11.94
C GLY A 51 4.06 -5.42 12.35
N SER A 52 3.63 -4.26 11.84
CA SER A 52 2.27 -3.74 12.04
C SER A 52 1.26 -4.59 11.29
N VAL A 53 1.54 -4.94 10.03
CA VAL A 53 0.69 -5.83 9.23
C VAL A 53 0.56 -7.21 9.90
N GLU A 54 1.66 -7.78 10.43
CA GLU A 54 1.61 -9.05 11.16
C GLU A 54 0.64 -9.01 12.34
N LYS A 55 0.75 -7.97 13.18
CA LYS A 55 -0.03 -7.78 14.40
C LYS A 55 -1.47 -7.33 14.17
N LEU A 56 -1.78 -6.79 13.00
CA LEU A 56 -3.11 -6.26 12.70
C LEU A 56 -4.14 -7.40 12.66
N ASP A 57 -5.20 -7.27 13.44
CA ASP A 57 -6.27 -8.27 13.51
C ASP A 57 -7.06 -8.34 12.18
N ALA A 58 -7.63 -9.52 11.90
CA ALA A 58 -8.39 -9.76 10.66
C ALA A 58 -9.59 -8.82 10.50
N THR A 59 -10.14 -8.28 11.60
CA THR A 59 -11.22 -7.28 11.57
C THR A 59 -10.81 -5.95 10.96
N TYR A 60 -9.53 -5.58 11.02
CA TYR A 60 -9.03 -4.29 10.49
C TYR A 60 -8.39 -4.40 9.10
N VAL A 61 -8.37 -5.61 8.54
CA VAL A 61 -7.80 -5.93 7.23
C VAL A 61 -8.92 -6.23 6.25
N SER A 62 -8.84 -5.67 5.05
CA SER A 62 -9.90 -5.80 4.05
C SER A 62 -10.08 -7.25 3.53
N SER A 63 -9.01 -8.03 3.44
CA SER A 63 -9.07 -9.46 3.11
C SER A 63 -7.81 -10.22 3.52
N ALA A 64 -7.92 -11.55 3.68
CA ALA A 64 -6.76 -12.41 3.93
C ALA A 64 -5.74 -12.34 2.78
N ASP A 65 -6.20 -12.21 1.53
CA ASP A 65 -5.34 -12.07 0.35
C ASP A 65 -4.55 -10.75 0.38
N ALA A 66 -5.17 -9.66 0.82
CA ALA A 66 -4.48 -8.37 0.99
C ALA A 66 -3.38 -8.46 2.06
N LYS A 67 -3.64 -9.16 3.18
CA LYS A 67 -2.62 -9.41 4.21
C LYS A 67 -1.46 -10.23 3.66
N ASN A 68 -1.76 -11.29 2.93
CA ASN A 68 -0.77 -12.18 2.34
C ASN A 68 0.09 -11.47 1.28
N ALA A 69 -0.50 -10.58 0.47
CA ALA A 69 0.24 -9.78 -0.51
C ALA A 69 1.29 -8.86 0.13
N LEU A 70 1.03 -8.36 1.35
CA LEU A 70 1.97 -7.52 2.11
C LEU A 70 3.06 -8.34 2.82
N LEU A 71 2.73 -9.53 3.34
CA LEU A 71 3.65 -10.39 4.07
C LEU A 71 4.49 -11.29 3.15
N ALA A 72 3.99 -11.56 1.95
CA ALA A 72 4.64 -12.36 0.94
C ALA A 72 4.42 -11.70 -0.43
N PRO A 73 5.00 -10.51 -0.68
CA PRO A 73 4.99 -9.93 -2.01
C PRO A 73 5.59 -10.96 -2.96
N ALA A 74 4.88 -11.27 -4.05
CA ALA A 74 5.32 -12.22 -5.06
C ALA A 74 6.66 -11.72 -5.62
N GLY A 75 7.75 -12.20 -5.03
CA GLY A 75 9.11 -11.85 -5.42
C GLY A 75 9.31 -12.32 -6.85
N GLY A 76 9.59 -11.38 -7.75
CA GLY A 76 9.80 -11.70 -9.15
C GLY A 76 11.05 -12.55 -9.36
N TYR A 77 10.87 -13.71 -10.01
CA TYR A 77 11.71 -14.15 -11.13
C TYR A 77 11.07 -15.37 -11.84
N GLU A 78 10.72 -15.21 -13.11
CA GLU A 78 11.12 -16.14 -14.19
C GLU A 78 12.06 -15.40 -15.20
N GLY A 79 12.52 -14.18 -14.89
CA GLY A 79 13.28 -13.35 -15.84
C GLY A 79 13.62 -11.94 -15.35
N GLY A 80 14.26 -11.85 -14.20
CA GLY A 80 15.12 -10.79 -13.67
C GLY A 80 15.03 -9.41 -14.31
N LYS A 81 14.19 -8.57 -13.71
CA LYS A 81 14.39 -7.11 -13.66
C LYS A 81 13.95 -6.59 -12.29
N LEU A 82 14.92 -6.48 -11.39
CA LEU A 82 14.78 -5.74 -10.14
C LEU A 82 14.86 -4.25 -10.52
N LEU A 83 13.78 -3.50 -10.31
CA LEU A 83 13.59 -2.06 -10.63
C LEU A 83 13.05 -1.73 -12.04
N GLU A 84 11.85 -2.18 -12.34
CA GLU A 84 10.95 -1.37 -13.17
C GLU A 84 9.90 -0.76 -12.23
N LEU A 85 10.12 0.52 -11.85
CA LEU A 85 9.05 1.37 -11.32
C LEU A 85 7.85 1.29 -12.29
N PRO A 86 6.60 1.39 -11.81
CA PRO A 86 5.43 1.17 -12.64
C PRO A 86 5.47 2.09 -13.86
N GLN A 87 5.67 1.51 -15.05
CA GLN A 87 5.15 2.14 -16.24
C GLN A 87 3.63 2.11 -16.06
N ALA A 88 3.03 3.31 -15.97
CA ALA A 88 1.60 3.51 -15.81
C ALA A 88 0.87 2.43 -16.59
N ALA A 89 0.00 1.68 -15.90
CA ALA A 89 -0.70 0.51 -16.42
C ALA A 89 -1.13 0.77 -17.87
N THR A 90 -0.30 0.34 -18.82
CA THR A 90 -0.76 0.16 -20.19
C THR A 90 -1.70 -0.98 -20.03
N SER A 91 -3.01 -0.72 -20.11
CA SER A 91 -4.03 -1.76 -20.18
C SER A 91 -3.46 -2.84 -21.07
N ALA A 92 -3.10 -3.99 -20.49
CA ALA A 92 -2.47 -5.04 -21.25
C ALA A 92 -3.54 -5.52 -22.23
N GLU A 93 -3.49 -5.01 -23.46
CA GLU A 93 -4.39 -5.41 -24.52
C GLU A 93 -4.23 -6.92 -24.65
N LEU A 94 -5.31 -7.64 -24.37
CA LEU A 94 -5.33 -9.07 -24.61
C LEU A 94 -5.68 -9.28 -26.08
N TYR A 95 -4.99 -10.20 -26.72
CA TYR A 95 -5.21 -10.57 -28.10
C TYR A 95 -5.82 -11.97 -28.14
N ARG A 96 -6.74 -12.19 -29.07
CA ARG A 96 -7.32 -13.51 -29.37
C ARG A 96 -7.20 -13.82 -30.85
N CYS A 97 -7.52 -15.07 -31.19
CA CYS A 97 -7.59 -15.49 -32.57
C CYS A 97 -8.80 -14.86 -33.29
N ARG A 98 -8.59 -14.39 -34.53
CA ARG A 98 -9.66 -13.91 -35.43
C ARG A 98 -10.51 -15.05 -35.99
N ALA A 99 -9.88 -16.20 -36.22
CA ALA A 99 -10.48 -17.30 -36.93
C ALA A 99 -11.32 -18.19 -36.00
N PHE A 100 -12.64 -18.17 -36.17
CA PHE A 100 -13.56 -19.15 -35.56
C PHE A 100 -13.56 -20.48 -36.33
N ARG A 101 -12.39 -21.00 -36.69
CA ARG A 101 -12.29 -22.26 -37.47
C ARG A 101 -12.55 -23.50 -36.60
N TYR A 102 -12.38 -23.39 -35.29
CA TYR A 102 -12.58 -24.47 -34.32
C TYR A 102 -13.18 -23.91 -33.04
N GLU A 103 -13.99 -24.72 -32.35
CA GLU A 103 -14.64 -24.33 -31.09
C GLU A 103 -13.62 -23.86 -30.05
N ASP A 104 -12.40 -24.38 -30.00
CA ASP A 104 -11.46 -24.00 -28.93
C ASP A 104 -10.66 -22.72 -29.18
N CYS A 105 -10.81 -22.08 -30.36
CA CYS A 105 -10.03 -20.87 -30.69
C CYS A 105 -10.40 -19.66 -29.81
N HIS A 106 -11.64 -19.59 -29.29
CA HIS A 106 -12.10 -18.49 -28.45
C HIS A 106 -11.67 -18.61 -26.98
N LYS A 107 -11.20 -19.79 -26.55
CA LYS A 107 -10.77 -20.05 -25.16
C LYS A 107 -9.36 -19.54 -24.87
N ASN A 108 -8.58 -19.27 -25.92
CA ASN A 108 -7.17 -18.92 -25.81
C ASN A 108 -6.97 -17.41 -25.99
N VAL A 109 -6.29 -16.77 -25.03
CA VAL A 109 -5.91 -15.35 -25.05
C VAL A 109 -4.42 -15.19 -24.78
N THR A 110 -3.79 -14.14 -25.33
CA THR A 110 -2.36 -13.84 -25.16
C THR A 110 -2.16 -12.35 -24.89
N LYS A 111 -1.05 -12.00 -24.24
CA LYS A 111 -0.59 -10.62 -24.06
C LYS A 111 0.30 -10.12 -25.20
N ALA A 112 0.68 -11.00 -26.13
CA ALA A 112 1.59 -10.67 -27.23
C ALA A 112 0.92 -10.81 -28.60
N ILE A 113 0.85 -9.70 -29.34
CA ILE A 113 0.30 -9.67 -30.71
C ILE A 113 1.05 -10.64 -31.64
N GLY A 114 0.29 -11.38 -32.46
CA GLY A 114 0.85 -12.29 -33.45
C GLY A 114 1.25 -13.68 -32.91
N THR A 115 1.01 -13.97 -31.63
CA THR A 115 1.21 -15.31 -31.07
C THR A 115 0.37 -16.34 -31.85
N PRO A 116 0.93 -17.48 -32.27
CA PRO A 116 0.17 -18.52 -32.97
C PRO A 116 -0.81 -19.22 -32.03
N CYS A 117 -2.08 -19.27 -32.41
CA CYS A 117 -3.13 -19.95 -31.66
C CYS A 117 -2.82 -21.45 -31.53
N PRO A 118 -2.92 -22.07 -30.34
CA PRO A 118 -2.65 -23.50 -30.16
C PRO A 118 -3.54 -24.40 -31.03
N SER A 119 -4.80 -24.01 -31.22
CA SER A 119 -5.81 -24.82 -31.92
C SER A 119 -5.75 -24.71 -33.44
N CYS A 120 -5.54 -23.51 -34.00
CA CYS A 120 -5.62 -23.29 -35.45
C CYS A 120 -4.33 -22.77 -36.09
N LYS A 121 -3.28 -22.54 -35.29
CA LYS A 121 -1.98 -21.97 -35.71
C LYS A 121 -2.04 -20.57 -36.35
N ALA A 122 -3.22 -19.96 -36.47
CA ALA A 122 -3.38 -18.60 -36.96
C ALA A 122 -2.85 -17.58 -35.94
N LYS A 123 -2.44 -16.41 -36.43
CA LYS A 123 -1.95 -15.32 -35.60
C LYS A 123 -3.08 -14.73 -34.75
N MET A 124 -2.83 -14.54 -33.46
CA MET A 124 -3.73 -13.86 -32.54
C MET A 124 -3.50 -12.35 -32.61
N ASP A 125 -4.41 -11.63 -33.24
CA ASP A 125 -4.28 -10.19 -33.54
C ASP A 125 -5.53 -9.37 -33.18
N VAL A 126 -6.57 -10.03 -32.63
CA VAL A 126 -7.83 -9.37 -32.28
C VAL A 126 -7.78 -8.91 -30.83
N VAL A 127 -7.85 -7.60 -30.60
CA VAL A 127 -7.92 -7.02 -29.25
C VAL A 127 -9.22 -7.46 -28.56
N THR A 128 -9.11 -7.85 -27.29
CA THR A 128 -10.22 -8.22 -26.41
C THR A 128 -10.28 -7.32 -25.20
N ASN A 129 -11.47 -6.87 -24.88
CA ASN A 129 -11.73 -6.13 -23.66
C ASN A 129 -11.87 -7.10 -22.49
N LEU A 130 -11.08 -6.89 -21.45
CA LEU A 130 -11.27 -7.57 -20.18
C LEU A 130 -12.45 -6.90 -19.47
N VAL A 131 -13.60 -7.55 -19.47
CA VAL A 131 -14.75 -7.08 -18.68
C VAL A 131 -14.52 -7.59 -17.26
N GLY A 132 -14.32 -6.67 -16.31
CA GLY A 132 -14.32 -7.01 -14.89
C GLY A 132 -15.65 -7.65 -14.48
N PRO A 133 -15.73 -8.33 -13.33
CA PRO A 133 -16.96 -8.98 -12.90
C PRO A 133 -18.13 -7.99 -12.91
N SER A 134 -19.11 -8.21 -13.79
CA SER A 134 -20.37 -7.47 -13.79
C SER A 134 -21.14 -7.89 -12.55
N VAL A 135 -21.15 -7.02 -11.54
CA VAL A 135 -22.13 -7.12 -10.46
C VAL A 135 -23.49 -6.91 -11.10
N ALA A 136 -24.34 -7.95 -11.14
CA ALA A 136 -25.70 -7.82 -11.65
C ALA A 136 -26.47 -6.90 -10.70
N VAL A 137 -26.58 -5.62 -11.07
CA VAL A 137 -27.35 -4.63 -10.32
C VAL A 137 -28.83 -4.79 -10.66
N SER A 138 -29.56 -5.59 -9.89
CA SER A 138 -30.99 -5.38 -9.72
C SER A 138 -31.17 -4.21 -8.75
N GLY A 139 -31.94 -3.20 -9.18
CA GLY A 139 -31.98 -1.87 -8.60
C GLY A 139 -32.17 -1.78 -7.08
N GLY A 140 -31.47 -0.82 -6.48
CA GLY A 140 -31.68 -0.43 -5.08
C GLY A 140 -30.46 0.15 -4.36
N GLU A 141 -29.25 0.14 -4.93
CA GLU A 141 -28.05 0.35 -4.09
C GLU A 141 -27.01 1.29 -4.70
N ALA A 142 -27.30 2.60 -4.70
CA ALA A 142 -26.23 3.60 -4.72
C ALA A 142 -25.31 3.48 -3.47
N ALA A 143 -25.82 2.87 -2.38
CA ALA A 143 -25.06 2.62 -1.15
C ALA A 143 -24.09 1.42 -1.24
N ALA A 144 -24.41 0.36 -2.00
CA ALA A 144 -23.53 -0.81 -2.12
C ALA A 144 -22.35 -0.59 -3.07
N ALA A 145 -22.53 0.26 -4.10
CA ALA A 145 -21.42 0.69 -4.96
C ALA A 145 -20.37 1.52 -4.18
N MET A 146 -20.80 2.33 -3.19
CA MET A 146 -19.88 2.97 -2.24
C MET A 146 -19.19 1.97 -1.31
N SER A 147 -19.90 0.91 -0.89
CA SER A 147 -19.33 -0.16 -0.05
C SER A 147 -18.28 -1.01 -0.80
N ALA A 148 -18.49 -1.26 -2.10
CA ALA A 148 -17.52 -1.97 -2.94
C ALA A 148 -16.22 -1.18 -3.15
N LEU A 149 -16.29 0.16 -3.26
CA LEU A 149 -15.08 1.02 -3.23
C LEU A 149 -14.46 1.11 -1.83
N ALA A 150 -15.26 1.06 -0.77
CA ALA A 150 -14.76 1.01 0.61
C ALA A 150 -14.00 -0.29 0.92
N GLY A 151 -14.24 -1.36 0.14
CA GLY A 151 -13.55 -2.65 0.23
C GLY A 151 -12.26 -2.77 -0.61
N THR A 152 -11.91 -1.78 -1.43
CA THR A 152 -10.64 -1.80 -2.18
C THR A 152 -9.54 -1.13 -1.36
N GLY A 153 -8.60 -1.91 -0.82
CA GLY A 153 -7.50 -1.43 0.02
C GLY A 153 -6.92 -2.54 0.91
N PHE A 154 -5.87 -2.25 1.67
CA PHE A 154 -5.31 -3.19 2.64
C PHE A 154 -6.05 -3.15 3.97
N VAL A 155 -6.52 -1.97 4.38
CA VAL A 155 -7.17 -1.75 5.67
C VAL A 155 -8.61 -1.25 5.56
N GLN A 156 -9.39 -1.40 6.62
CA GLN A 156 -10.82 -1.09 6.63
C GLN A 156 -11.10 0.42 6.65
N GLY A 157 -12.02 0.88 5.79
CA GLY A 157 -12.26 2.32 5.57
C GLY A 157 -13.01 3.06 6.68
N VAL A 158 -13.70 2.35 7.56
CA VAL A 158 -14.49 2.95 8.65
C VAL A 158 -13.66 3.21 9.91
N VAL A 159 -12.36 2.94 9.88
CA VAL A 159 -11.46 3.00 11.04
C VAL A 159 -10.41 4.09 10.81
N THR A 160 -10.17 4.89 11.84
CA THR A 160 -9.01 5.80 11.90
C THR A 160 -7.83 5.04 12.47
N TYR A 161 -6.63 5.29 11.94
CA TYR A 161 -5.42 4.62 12.37
C TYR A 161 -4.45 5.60 13.02
N THR A 162 -3.73 5.13 14.01
CA THR A 162 -2.59 5.81 14.61
C THR A 162 -1.32 5.37 13.89
N VAL A 163 -0.53 6.33 13.40
CA VAL A 163 0.80 6.12 12.81
C VAL A 163 1.84 6.78 13.69
N MET A 164 2.76 6.00 14.26
CA MET A 164 3.84 6.52 15.09
C MET A 164 4.98 7.09 14.25
N ASP A 165 5.91 7.81 14.91
CA ASP A 165 7.07 8.42 14.23
C ASP A 165 7.91 7.41 13.44
N ASP A 166 7.98 6.18 13.94
CA ASP A 166 8.70 5.07 13.35
C ASP A 166 7.87 4.26 12.34
N LEU A 167 6.75 4.83 11.87
CA LEU A 167 5.76 4.23 10.97
C LEU A 167 5.06 2.98 11.52
N THR A 168 5.13 2.70 12.82
CA THR A 168 4.26 1.69 13.42
C THR A 168 2.80 2.11 13.26
N VAL A 169 1.96 1.22 12.72
CA VAL A 169 0.54 1.46 12.46
C VAL A 169 -0.32 0.60 13.38
N ALA A 170 -1.31 1.21 14.01
CA ALA A 170 -2.32 0.52 14.81
C ALA A 170 -3.69 1.20 14.66
N PRO A 171 -4.80 0.49 14.91
CA PRO A 171 -6.12 1.13 15.02
C PRO A 171 -6.11 2.22 16.09
N MET A 172 -6.77 3.35 15.81
CA MET A 172 -6.82 4.45 16.75
C MET A 172 -7.64 4.08 17.99
N SER A 173 -7.09 4.41 19.16
CA SER A 173 -7.76 4.25 20.44
C SER A 173 -7.37 5.42 21.33
N THR A 174 -8.36 6.16 21.83
CA THR A 174 -8.14 7.31 22.71
C THR A 174 -7.38 6.91 23.98
N ILE A 175 -7.72 5.75 24.55
CA ILE A 175 -7.03 5.20 25.73
C ILE A 175 -5.57 4.89 25.40
N SER A 176 -5.32 4.28 24.23
CA SER A 176 -3.96 3.98 23.77
C SER A 176 -3.14 5.25 23.53
N GLY A 177 -3.78 6.30 23.00
CA GLY A 177 -3.17 7.63 22.85
C GLY A 177 -2.71 8.23 24.18
N ILE A 178 -3.55 8.16 25.22
CA ILE A 178 -3.19 8.62 26.57
C ILE A 178 -2.04 7.79 27.16
N THR A 179 -2.08 6.46 27.04
CA THR A 179 -0.98 5.61 27.52
C THR A 179 0.32 5.92 26.79
N LEU A 180 0.26 6.24 25.50
CA LEU A 180 1.42 6.59 24.69
C LEU A 180 2.06 7.91 25.15
N LEU A 181 1.26 8.92 25.53
CA LEU A 181 1.77 10.14 26.14
C LEU A 181 2.57 9.85 27.43
N ASN A 182 2.06 8.96 28.28
CA ASN A 182 2.77 8.53 29.48
C ASN A 182 4.05 7.74 29.15
N THR A 183 4.01 6.84 28.16
CA THR A 183 5.20 6.12 27.68
C THR A 183 6.29 7.05 27.19
N PHE A 184 5.92 8.18 26.57
CA PHE A 184 6.86 9.22 26.14
C PHE A 184 7.24 10.21 27.25
N GLY A 185 6.76 10.02 28.48
CA GLY A 185 7.09 10.87 29.63
C GLY A 185 6.45 12.26 29.58
N ILE A 186 5.36 12.43 28.83
CA ILE A 186 4.68 13.72 28.74
C ILE A 186 3.86 13.97 30.01
N THR A 187 4.34 14.87 30.85
CA THR A 187 3.65 15.35 32.07
C THR A 187 2.96 16.69 31.87
N ASP A 188 3.42 17.47 30.88
CA ASP A 188 2.94 18.82 30.59
C ASP A 188 2.31 18.86 29.18
N ILE A 189 0.99 18.75 29.14
CA ILE A 189 0.20 18.74 27.90
C ILE A 189 0.30 20.09 27.16
N GLY A 190 0.64 21.18 27.84
CA GLY A 190 0.82 22.50 27.21
C GLY A 190 1.95 22.56 26.18
N THR A 191 2.81 21.54 26.15
CA THR A 191 3.90 21.38 25.17
C THR A 191 3.48 20.67 23.90
N LEU A 192 2.30 20.06 23.90
CA LEU A 192 1.78 19.30 22.79
C LEU A 192 1.10 20.23 21.80
N GLN A 193 1.40 20.03 20.53
CA GLN A 193 0.81 20.77 19.42
C GLN A 193 0.15 19.80 18.44
N GLU A 194 -1.10 20.09 18.11
CA GLU A 194 -1.74 19.46 16.97
C GLU A 194 -1.29 20.14 15.68
N LYS A 195 -0.91 19.33 14.69
CA LYS A 195 -0.47 19.81 13.38
C LYS A 195 -1.08 18.92 12.32
N THR A 196 -1.92 19.50 11.47
CA THR A 196 -2.45 18.83 10.28
C THR A 196 -1.45 18.99 9.14
N VAL A 197 -1.15 17.89 8.44
CA VAL A 197 -0.29 17.87 7.26
C VAL A 197 -1.02 17.18 6.12
N GLN A 198 -0.73 17.58 4.88
CA GLN A 198 -1.22 16.88 3.70
C GLN A 198 -0.10 16.00 3.16
N LEU A 199 -0.44 14.76 2.82
CA LEU A 199 0.49 13.83 2.19
C LEU A 199 0.33 13.91 0.68
N GLY A 200 1.28 14.58 0.02
CA GLY A 200 1.41 14.58 -1.43
C GLY A 200 2.45 13.58 -1.92
N TYR A 201 2.70 13.60 -3.22
CA TYR A 201 3.70 12.74 -3.86
C TYR A 201 5.12 13.00 -3.32
N ALA A 202 5.48 14.27 -3.13
CA ALA A 202 6.81 14.65 -2.64
C ALA A 202 7.03 14.17 -1.19
N GLU A 203 6.02 14.34 -0.34
CA GLU A 203 6.05 13.87 1.04
C GLU A 203 6.08 12.35 1.10
N GLY A 204 5.30 11.65 0.26
CA GLY A 204 5.32 10.20 0.18
C GLY A 204 6.68 9.63 -0.25
N LEU A 205 7.35 10.27 -1.22
CA LEU A 205 8.70 9.88 -1.64
C LEU A 205 9.73 10.12 -0.53
N GLU A 206 9.63 11.23 0.19
CA GLU A 206 10.53 11.52 1.30
C GLU A 206 10.29 10.58 2.48
N ILE A 207 9.04 10.20 2.78
CA ILE A 207 8.72 9.15 3.75
C ILE A 207 9.40 7.84 3.36
N LEU A 208 9.27 7.41 2.10
CA LEU A 208 9.92 6.18 1.62
C LEU A 208 11.44 6.25 1.80
N ARG A 209 12.04 7.37 1.43
CA ARG A 209 13.49 7.58 1.56
C ARG A 209 13.94 7.52 3.02
N VAL A 210 13.30 8.27 3.90
CA VAL A 210 13.68 8.38 5.31
C VAL A 210 13.38 7.07 6.04
N ALA A 211 12.29 6.38 5.72
CA ALA A 211 11.92 5.11 6.33
C ALA A 211 12.93 3.98 6.07
N LEU A 212 13.77 4.09 5.03
CA LEU A 212 14.86 3.14 4.78
C LEU A 212 16.10 3.39 5.65
N GLN A 213 16.15 4.53 6.36
CA GLN A 213 17.38 5.03 7.00
C GLN A 213 17.19 5.37 8.48
N SER A 214 16.00 5.87 8.86
CA SER A 214 15.71 6.42 10.18
C SER A 214 14.49 5.76 10.81
N LYS A 215 14.41 5.88 12.14
CA LYS A 215 13.25 5.50 12.96
C LYS A 215 12.38 6.69 13.34
N ASN A 216 12.78 7.93 13.01
CA ASN A 216 12.05 9.15 13.34
C ASN A 216 11.48 9.78 12.07
N VAL A 217 10.74 8.99 11.29
CA VAL A 217 10.37 9.32 9.91
C VAL A 217 9.47 10.54 9.84
N LEU A 218 8.41 10.58 10.64
CA LEU A 218 7.45 11.69 10.59
C LEU A 218 8.08 12.99 11.11
N SER A 219 8.92 12.90 12.15
CA SER A 219 9.69 14.03 12.67
C SER A 219 10.63 14.59 11.63
N GLU A 220 11.40 13.74 10.93
CA GLU A 220 12.33 14.20 9.90
C GLU A 220 11.62 14.78 8.68
N VAL A 221 10.51 14.17 8.24
CA VAL A 221 9.76 14.64 7.07
C VAL A 221 8.98 15.92 7.35
N PHE A 222 8.31 16.02 8.51
CA PHE A 222 7.34 17.08 8.78
C PHE A 222 7.80 18.16 9.78
N LEU A 223 8.88 17.90 10.52
CA LEU A 223 9.51 18.84 11.47
C LEU A 223 10.95 19.17 11.09
N GLY A 224 11.61 18.33 10.30
CA GLY A 224 12.99 18.52 9.85
C GLY A 224 13.18 19.86 9.14
N LYS A 225 14.24 20.59 9.52
CA LYS A 225 14.64 21.82 8.83
C LYS A 225 15.04 21.44 7.41
N LYS A 226 14.31 21.94 6.40
CA LYS A 226 14.83 21.98 5.02
C LYS A 226 16.24 22.55 5.10
N LYS A 227 17.26 21.76 4.74
CA LYS A 227 18.61 22.30 4.56
C LYS A 227 18.46 23.42 3.55
N GLN A 228 18.55 24.68 3.99
CA GLN A 228 18.76 25.79 3.10
C GLN A 228 20.01 25.43 2.31
N LYS A 229 19.87 25.25 0.99
CA LYS A 229 21.02 25.22 0.10
C LYS A 229 21.72 26.57 0.28
N VAL A 230 22.83 26.54 0.99
CA VAL A 230 23.85 27.60 0.96
C VAL A 230 24.55 27.51 -0.38
#